data_AF-A0A528KG42-F1
#
_entry.id   AF-A0A528KG42-F1
#
_cell.length_a   1.000
_cell.length_b   1.000
_cell.length_c   1.000
_cell.angle_alpha   90.00
_cell.angle_beta   90.00
_cell.angle_gamma   90.00
#
_symmetry.space_group_name_H-M   'P 1'
#
loop_
_entity.id
_entity.type
_entity.pdbx_description
1 polymer ?
#
loop_
_entity_poly.entity_id
_entity_poly.type
_entity_poly.pdbx_seq_one_letter_code
_entity_poly.pdbx_strand_id
1 'polypeptide(L)' 'AETILDGKPMRGANVEDGLASIRAMVAIARSVETGDRVETASVTGAV' A
#
# COMPACT_ATOMS: atom_id res chain seq x y z
N ALA A 1 6.94 -17.47 12.37
CA ALA A 1 6.91 -16.74 13.64
C ALA A 1 8.27 -16.16 14.04
N GLU A 2 9.38 -16.61 13.44
CA GLU A 2 10.75 -16.25 13.84
C GLU A 2 11.05 -14.74 13.86
N THR A 3 10.46 -13.95 12.96
CA THR A 3 10.63 -12.49 12.98
C THR A 3 10.05 -11.85 14.23
N ILE A 4 8.89 -12.31 14.68
CA ILE A 4 8.21 -11.76 15.87
C ILE A 4 8.82 -12.33 17.16
N LEU A 5 9.15 -13.62 17.17
CA LEU A 5 9.61 -14.30 18.37
C LEU A 5 11.12 -14.19 18.60
N ASP A 6 11.91 -14.17 17.53
CA ASP A 6 13.37 -14.26 17.58
C ASP A 6 14.06 -13.01 16.97
N GLY A 7 13.29 -12.00 16.54
CA GLY A 7 13.82 -10.79 15.92
C GLY A 7 14.51 -11.02 14.58
N LYS A 8 14.31 -12.17 13.91
CA LYS A 8 14.91 -12.42 12.60
C LYS A 8 14.41 -11.40 11.57
N PRO A 9 15.24 -11.00 10.58
CA PRO A 9 14.81 -10.08 9.53
C PRO A 9 13.49 -10.52 8.88
N MET A 10 12.60 -9.57 8.62
CA MET A 10 11.35 -9.81 7.90
C MET A 10 11.67 -10.30 6.49
N ARG A 11 11.06 -11.44 6.11
CA ARG A 11 11.13 -11.99 4.76
C ARG A 11 9.73 -11.89 4.15
N GLY A 12 9.60 -11.18 3.04
CA GLY A 12 8.31 -10.91 2.38
C GLY A 12 7.89 -9.45 2.50
N ALA A 13 6.59 -9.20 2.26
CA ALA A 13 6.03 -7.86 2.27
C ALA A 13 6.15 -7.19 3.65
N ASN A 14 6.56 -5.94 3.65
CA ASN A 14 6.70 -5.10 4.84
C ASN A 14 5.60 -4.02 4.90
N VAL A 15 5.73 -3.09 5.85
CA VAL A 15 4.75 -2.01 6.05
C VAL A 15 4.63 -1.07 4.83
N GLU A 16 5.72 -0.81 4.12
CA GLU A 16 5.73 0.03 2.93
C GLU A 16 4.99 -0.65 1.77
N ASP A 17 5.13 -1.98 1.63
CA ASP A 17 4.38 -2.75 0.65
C ASP A 17 2.87 -2.73 0.94
N GLY A 18 2.51 -2.83 2.23
CA GLY A 18 1.13 -2.67 2.68
C GLY A 18 0.57 -1.28 2.36
N LEU A 19 1.32 -0.23 2.69
CA LEU A 19 0.94 1.15 2.40
C LEU A 19 0.77 1.41 0.90
N ALA A 20 1.69 0.91 0.07
CA ALA A 20 1.59 1.00 -1.38
C ALA A 20 0.35 0.27 -1.92
N SER A 21 0.01 -0.89 -1.34
CA SER A 21 -1.19 -1.65 -1.70
C SER A 21 -2.47 -0.89 -1.37
N ILE A 22 -2.57 -0.29 -0.19
CA ILE A 22 -3.74 0.53 0.17
C ILE A 22 -3.84 1.76 -0.76
N ARG A 23 -2.72 2.46 -1.03
CA ARG A 23 -2.70 3.60 -1.96
C ARG A 23 -3.19 3.23 -3.36
N ALA A 24 -2.82 2.05 -3.86
CA ALA A 24 -3.29 1.55 -5.13
C ALA A 24 -4.82 1.32 -5.12
N MET A 25 -5.36 0.74 -4.04
CA MET A 25 -6.81 0.56 -3.91
C MET A 25 -7.56 1.89 -3.89
N VAL A 26 -7.04 2.91 -3.21
CA VAL A 26 -7.62 4.27 -3.22
C VAL A 26 -7.55 4.91 -4.61
N ALA A 27 -6.43 4.75 -5.34
CA ALA A 27 -6.30 5.24 -6.70
C ALA A 27 -7.35 4.61 -7.64
N ILE A 28 -7.58 3.29 -7.51
CA ILE A 28 -8.61 2.57 -8.26
C ILE A 28 -10.01 3.13 -7.93
N ALA A 29 -10.34 3.29 -6.65
CA ALA A 29 -11.64 3.83 -6.24
C ALA A 29 -11.91 5.21 -6.86
N ARG A 30 -10.93 6.13 -6.77
CA ARG A 30 -11.03 7.47 -7.39
C ARG A 30 -11.13 7.43 -8.91
N SER A 31 -10.42 6.51 -9.55
CA SER A 31 -10.50 6.32 -11.00
C SER A 31 -11.89 5.84 -11.41
N VAL A 32 -12.50 4.93 -10.65
CA VAL A 32 -13.88 4.48 -10.89
C VAL A 32 -14.89 5.61 -10.69
N GLU A 33 -14.71 6.45 -9.67
CA GLU A 33 -15.59 7.59 -9.37
C GLU A 33 -15.55 8.68 -10.45
N THR A 34 -14.37 8.95 -11.01
CA THR A 34 -14.15 10.06 -11.94
C THR A 34 -14.17 9.66 -13.41
N GLY A 35 -13.85 8.39 -13.71
CA GLY A 35 -13.58 7.90 -15.07
C GLY A 35 -12.19 8.24 -15.59
N ASP A 36 -11.37 8.97 -14.82
CA ASP A 36 -10.05 9.42 -15.23
C ASP A 36 -8.94 8.47 -14.77
N ARG A 37 -7.78 8.56 -15.45
CA ARG A 37 -6.56 7.88 -14.99
C ARG A 37 -6.01 8.56 -13.75
N VAL A 38 -5.79 7.79 -12.69
CA VAL A 38 -5.18 8.25 -11.43
C VAL A 38 -3.80 7.64 -11.25
N GLU A 39 -2.77 8.47 -11.08
CA GLU A 39 -1.40 8.05 -10.76
C GLU A 39 -1.32 7.62 -9.29
N THR A 40 -0.88 6.39 -9.00
CA THR A 40 -0.79 5.89 -7.60
C THR A 40 0.15 6.73 -6.73
N ALA A 41 1.21 7.29 -7.30
CA ALA A 41 2.14 8.19 -6.61
C ALA A 41 1.51 9.51 -6.16
N SER A 42 0.38 9.90 -6.78
CA SER A 42 -0.38 11.09 -6.37
C SER A 42 -1.25 10.86 -5.12
N VAL A 43 -1.41 9.61 -4.68
CA VAL A 43 -2.13 9.26 -3.45
C VAL A 43 -1.20 9.41 -2.25
N THR A 44 -1.30 10.54 -1.58
CA THR A 44 -0.51 10.89 -0.38
C THR A 44 -1.40 11.08 0.84
N GLY A 45 -0.80 11.07 2.03
CA GLY A 45 -1.49 11.30 3.30
C GLY A 45 -1.80 10.02 4.07
N ALA A 46 -2.41 10.19 5.24
CA ALA A 46 -2.95 9.06 6.00
C ALA A 46 -4.11 8.48 5.20
N VAL A 47 -3.96 7.21 4.82
CA VAL A 47 -5.10 6.41 4.35
C VAL A 47 -5.93 6.00 5.54
#